data_AF-D6PDU3-F1
#
_entry.id   AF-D6PDU3-F1
#
_cell.length_a   1.000
_cell.length_b   1.000
_cell.length_c   1.000
_cell.angle_alpha   90.00
_cell.angle_beta   90.00
_cell.angle_gamma   90.00
#
_symmetry.space_group_name_H-M   'P 1'
#
loop_
_entity.id
_entity.type
_entity.pdbx_description
1 polymer ?
#
loop_
_entity_poly.entity_id
_entity_poly.type
_entity_poly.pdbx_seq_one_letter_code
_entity_poly.pdbx_strand_id
1 'polypeptide(L)'
;MKLFFNITSGITDRLKISPACVLIQPYHKLIDLYKEKSNSQKTIGTTLRGIGPAYEDKVARRAVRIVDTLNENQLRPILEETLDFYNFTIEKFFGKEVLSLNSLMDENLAYGEKIKPMLADISMLIKTINSEEKSVLFEGAQGALLDIDQGTYPFVTSSNCSPSGIAAGAGCGPLDVGNILGVVKAYVTRVGEGPMPTEIYNELGEYIAKTGGRSAQLLADQEDVGGLMQF
;
A
#
# COMPACT_ATOMS: atom_id res chain seq x y z
N MET A 1 -23.48 -7.05 12.81
CA MET A 1 -22.58 -8.09 13.37
C MET A 1 -22.74 -9.47 12.72
N LYS A 2 -23.95 -10.06 12.63
CA LYS A 2 -24.16 -11.38 11.97
C LYS A 2 -23.81 -11.43 10.46
N LEU A 3 -24.00 -10.32 9.73
CA LEU A 3 -23.66 -10.26 8.30
C LEU A 3 -22.14 -10.28 8.04
N PHE A 4 -21.36 -9.62 8.91
CA PHE A 4 -19.90 -9.59 8.82
C PHE A 4 -19.29 -10.99 9.07
N PHE A 5 -19.84 -11.73 10.04
CA PHE A 5 -19.37 -13.07 10.39
C PHE A 5 -19.55 -14.11 9.27
N ASN A 6 -20.62 -13.96 8.46
CA ASN A 6 -20.86 -14.83 7.30
C ASN A 6 -19.95 -14.49 6.10
N ILE A 7 -19.54 -13.24 5.93
CA ILE A 7 -18.63 -12.84 4.84
C ILE A 7 -17.20 -13.34 5.14
N THR A 8 -16.82 -13.35 6.41
CA THR A 8 -15.45 -13.71 6.83
C THR A 8 -15.25 -15.19 7.14
N SER A 9 -16.30 -16.01 7.17
CA SER A 9 -16.17 -17.46 7.39
C SER A 9 -15.35 -18.10 6.26
N GLY A 10 -14.33 -18.90 6.61
CA GLY A 10 -13.45 -19.55 5.65
C GLY A 10 -12.50 -18.60 4.90
N ILE A 11 -12.28 -17.37 5.38
CA ILE A 11 -11.22 -16.49 4.81
C ILE A 11 -9.84 -17.11 5.03
N THR A 12 -9.55 -17.63 6.22
CA THR A 12 -8.25 -18.24 6.54
C THR A 12 -7.89 -19.40 5.62
N ASP A 13 -8.89 -20.12 5.12
CA ASP A 13 -8.69 -21.27 4.23
C ASP A 13 -8.41 -20.83 2.79
N ARG A 14 -9.03 -19.72 2.36
CA ARG A 14 -8.97 -19.19 0.99
C ARG A 14 -7.88 -18.14 0.77
N LEU A 15 -7.53 -17.39 1.81
CA LEU A 15 -6.51 -16.35 1.76
C LEU A 15 -5.13 -17.00 1.91
N LYS A 16 -4.26 -16.72 0.94
CA LYS A 16 -2.86 -17.08 0.98
C LYS A 16 -2.01 -15.82 0.95
N ILE A 17 -1.00 -15.77 1.82
CA ILE A 17 -0.17 -14.59 2.04
C ILE A 17 1.30 -14.97 1.81
N SER A 18 2.03 -14.15 1.06
CA SER A 18 3.46 -14.36 0.85
C SER A 18 4.21 -14.09 2.16
N PRO A 19 5.08 -15.01 2.61
CA PRO A 19 5.93 -14.77 3.77
C PRO A 19 6.94 -13.63 3.53
N ALA A 20 7.18 -13.24 2.28
CA ALA A 20 8.09 -12.16 1.90
C ALA A 20 7.44 -10.76 1.93
N CYS A 21 6.13 -10.65 2.21
CA CYS A 21 5.47 -9.35 2.33
C CYS A 21 6.11 -8.50 3.42
N VAL A 22 6.42 -7.25 3.08
CA VAL A 22 6.91 -6.24 4.02
C VAL A 22 5.75 -5.80 4.92
N LEU A 23 6.05 -5.66 6.21
CA LEU A 23 5.12 -5.20 7.22
C LEU A 23 5.23 -3.68 7.41
N ILE A 24 4.08 -3.03 7.39
CA ILE A 24 3.98 -1.64 7.81
C ILE A 24 3.99 -1.59 9.33
N GLN A 25 5.07 -1.06 9.90
CA GLN A 25 5.24 -0.90 11.33
C GLN A 25 4.64 0.43 11.83
N PRO A 26 4.39 0.57 13.16
CA PRO A 26 3.91 1.81 13.75
C PRO A 26 4.79 3.03 13.45
N TYR A 27 6.12 2.88 13.43
CA TYR A 27 7.04 3.96 13.06
C TYR A 27 6.81 4.47 11.62
N HIS A 28 6.46 3.61 10.66
CA HIS A 28 6.16 4.06 9.30
C HIS A 28 4.96 5.01 9.27
N LYS A 29 3.89 4.70 10.00
CA LYS A 29 2.69 5.54 10.08
C LYS A 29 3.00 6.88 10.74
N LEU A 30 3.80 6.87 11.81
CA LEU A 30 4.21 8.09 12.50
C LEU A 30 5.08 8.97 11.59
N ILE A 31 6.06 8.41 10.89
CA ILE A 31 6.93 9.16 9.99
C ILE A 31 6.13 9.74 8.82
N ASP A 32 5.24 8.97 8.21
CA ASP A 32 4.33 9.45 7.16
C ASP A 32 3.50 10.65 7.66
N LEU A 33 2.87 10.50 8.83
CA LEU A 33 2.11 11.57 9.48
C LEU A 33 2.94 12.81 9.80
N TYR A 34 4.15 12.63 10.34
CA TYR A 34 4.99 13.75 10.75
C TYR A 34 5.59 14.49 9.57
N LYS A 35 5.93 13.78 8.48
CA LYS A 35 6.34 14.40 7.21
C LYS A 35 5.21 15.25 6.63
N GLU A 36 4.00 14.70 6.55
CA GLU A 36 2.82 15.43 6.00
C GLU A 36 2.36 16.61 6.87
N LYS A 37 2.66 16.61 8.17
CA LYS A 37 2.37 17.73 9.07
C LYS A 37 3.54 18.70 9.24
N SER A 38 4.68 18.44 8.61
CA SER A 38 5.86 19.26 8.81
C SER A 38 5.82 20.52 7.95
N ASN A 39 6.07 21.67 8.57
CA ASN A 39 6.25 22.93 7.84
C ASN A 39 7.60 22.98 7.08
N SER A 40 8.52 22.06 7.37
CA SER A 40 9.86 22.03 6.76
C SER A 40 9.98 21.00 5.63
N GLN A 41 8.96 20.20 5.39
CA GLN A 41 8.93 19.22 4.30
C GLN A 41 7.76 19.49 3.36
N LYS A 42 7.92 19.12 2.08
CA LYS A 42 6.83 19.19 1.12
C LYS A 42 5.83 18.06 1.42
N THR A 43 4.55 18.40 1.40
CA THR A 43 3.45 17.44 1.48
C THR A 43 3.21 16.81 0.11
N ILE A 44 2.67 15.60 0.12
CA ILE A 44 2.23 14.88 -1.08
C ILE A 44 0.71 14.66 -1.03
N GLY A 45 0.09 14.69 0.14
CA GLY A 45 -1.28 14.24 0.35
C GLY A 45 -1.35 12.71 0.47
N THR A 46 -0.48 12.12 1.30
CA THR A 46 -0.45 10.66 1.45
C THR A 46 -1.68 10.14 2.19
N THR A 47 -1.93 8.83 2.10
CA THR A 47 -3.03 8.20 2.87
C THR A 47 -2.75 8.08 4.38
N LEU A 48 -1.58 8.54 4.85
CA LEU A 48 -1.13 8.47 6.25
C LEU A 48 -1.06 7.03 6.80
N ARG A 49 -0.90 6.04 5.91
CA ARG A 49 -0.87 4.62 6.26
C ARG A 49 0.55 4.08 6.38
N GLY A 50 1.59 4.88 6.16
CA GLY A 50 2.98 4.43 6.24
C GLY A 50 3.46 3.66 5.01
N ILE A 51 2.78 3.82 3.86
CA ILE A 51 3.11 3.11 2.62
C ILE A 51 4.51 3.51 2.12
N GLY A 52 4.76 4.81 1.99
CA GLY A 52 6.04 5.33 1.51
C GLY A 52 7.21 4.89 2.38
N PRO A 53 7.20 5.15 3.71
CA PRO A 53 8.26 4.69 4.60
C PRO A 53 8.49 3.17 4.58
N ALA A 54 7.43 2.35 4.45
CA ALA A 54 7.60 0.90 4.35
C ALA A 54 8.29 0.46 3.04
N TYR A 55 7.99 1.12 1.91
CA TYR A 55 8.70 0.89 0.66
C TYR A 55 10.14 1.43 0.71
N GLU A 56 10.39 2.53 1.41
CA GLU A 56 11.74 3.05 1.67
C GLU A 56 12.58 2.01 2.42
N ASP A 57 12.03 1.42 3.49
CA ASP A 57 12.69 0.36 4.25
C ASP A 57 12.92 -0.91 3.42
N LYS A 58 11.98 -1.26 2.53
CA LYS A 58 12.12 -2.39 1.60
C LYS A 58 13.35 -2.20 0.73
N VAL A 59 13.49 -1.04 0.08
CA VAL A 59 14.62 -0.75 -0.82
C VAL A 59 15.93 -0.52 -0.05
N ALA A 60 15.84 0.01 1.17
CA ALA A 60 16.98 0.16 2.08
C ALA A 60 17.45 -1.17 2.69
N ARG A 61 16.66 -2.25 2.53
CA ARG A 61 16.94 -3.61 3.05
C ARG A 61 16.89 -3.71 4.59
N ARG A 62 16.06 -2.89 5.23
CA ARG A 62 15.81 -2.90 6.68
C ARG A 62 14.36 -3.22 7.06
N ALA A 63 13.49 -3.42 6.06
CA ALA A 63 12.09 -3.73 6.30
C ALA A 63 11.90 -5.07 7.04
N VAL A 64 11.04 -5.06 8.05
CA VAL A 64 10.49 -6.28 8.64
C VAL A 64 9.53 -6.94 7.66
N ARG A 65 9.68 -8.24 7.42
CA ARG A 65 8.76 -9.05 6.61
C ARG A 65 7.99 -10.02 7.50
N ILE A 66 6.91 -10.59 6.96
CA ILE A 66 6.09 -11.54 7.71
C ILE A 66 6.89 -12.75 8.20
N VAL A 67 7.79 -13.29 7.38
CA VAL A 67 8.65 -14.43 7.78
C VAL A 67 9.47 -14.15 9.03
N ASP A 68 9.91 -12.90 9.20
CA ASP A 68 10.76 -12.52 10.33
C ASP A 68 9.96 -12.59 11.64
N THR A 69 8.64 -12.34 11.61
CA THR A 69 7.75 -12.43 12.78
C THR A 69 7.49 -13.84 13.30
N LEU A 70 7.91 -14.88 12.57
CA LEU A 70 7.72 -16.28 12.96
C LEU A 70 8.81 -16.78 13.92
N ASN A 71 9.86 -16.00 14.15
CA ASN A 71 10.97 -16.35 15.01
C ASN A 71 11.52 -15.11 15.74
N GLU A 72 11.36 -15.07 17.06
CA GLU A 72 11.83 -13.95 17.88
C GLU A 72 13.31 -13.65 17.69
N ASN A 73 14.16 -14.68 17.59
CA ASN A 73 15.61 -14.50 17.44
C ASN A 73 15.98 -13.88 16.09
N GLN A 74 15.11 -13.98 15.07
CA GLN A 74 15.29 -13.31 13.79
C GLN A 74 14.71 -11.89 13.81
N LEU A 75 13.52 -11.73 14.39
CA LEU A 75 12.83 -10.44 14.45
C LEU A 75 13.58 -9.40 15.28
N ARG A 76 14.06 -9.80 16.47
CA ARG A 76 14.64 -8.90 17.47
C ARG A 76 15.77 -8.03 16.91
N PRO A 77 16.85 -8.57 16.31
CA PRO A 77 17.94 -7.73 15.80
C PRO A 77 17.48 -6.77 14.69
N ILE A 78 16.54 -7.19 13.84
CA ILE A 78 15.99 -6.34 12.77
C ILE A 78 15.23 -5.15 13.37
N LEU A 79 14.37 -5.42 14.37
CA LEU A 79 13.61 -4.36 15.04
C LEU A 79 14.51 -3.46 15.88
N GLU A 80 15.53 -3.99 16.56
CA GLU A 80 16.49 -3.19 17.33
C GLU A 80 17.20 -2.16 16.44
N GLU A 81 17.78 -2.60 15.32
CA GLU A 81 18.48 -1.72 14.38
C GLU A 81 17.53 -0.70 13.74
N THR A 82 16.38 -1.16 13.24
CA THR A 82 15.45 -0.29 12.50
C THR A 82 14.78 0.72 13.43
N LEU A 83 14.43 0.29 14.65
CA LEU A 83 13.81 1.16 15.65
C LEU A 83 14.77 2.22 16.15
N ASP A 84 16.08 1.93 16.31
CA ASP A 84 17.07 2.92 16.71
C ASP A 84 17.11 4.10 15.72
N PHE A 85 17.18 3.80 14.42
CA PHE A 85 17.11 4.80 13.35
C PHE A 85 15.85 5.67 13.41
N TYR A 86 14.68 5.03 13.57
CA TYR A 86 13.41 5.75 13.62
C TYR A 86 13.23 6.53 14.91
N ASN A 87 13.60 5.99 16.07
CA ASN A 87 13.53 6.68 17.35
C ASN A 87 14.45 7.89 17.38
N PHE A 88 15.66 7.79 16.81
CA PHE A 88 16.53 8.96 16.63
C PHE A 88 15.84 10.04 15.80
N THR A 89 15.21 9.67 14.69
CA THR A 89 14.51 10.62 13.81
C THR A 89 13.28 11.24 14.49
N ILE A 90 12.46 10.41 15.12
CA ILE A 90 11.25 10.82 15.85
C ILE A 90 11.60 11.79 16.99
N GLU A 91 12.63 11.50 17.77
CA GLU A 91 13.04 12.33 18.88
C GLU A 91 13.77 13.60 18.41
N LYS A 92 14.85 13.45 17.61
CA LYS A 92 15.75 14.57 17.30
C LYS A 92 15.23 15.49 16.21
N PHE A 93 14.56 14.95 15.20
CA PHE A 93 14.07 15.74 14.08
C PHE A 93 12.64 16.24 14.32
N PHE A 94 11.76 15.37 14.82
CA PHE A 94 10.34 15.72 15.02
C PHE A 94 9.98 16.15 16.45
N GLY A 95 10.88 15.94 17.43
CA GLY A 95 10.61 16.31 18.83
C GLY A 95 9.44 15.53 19.44
N LYS A 96 9.30 14.25 19.08
CA LYS A 96 8.18 13.37 19.49
C LYS A 96 8.66 12.23 20.38
N GLU A 97 7.70 11.61 21.06
CA GLU A 97 7.94 10.45 21.93
C GLU A 97 8.36 9.23 21.09
N VAL A 98 9.39 8.53 21.58
CA VAL A 98 9.96 7.34 20.96
C VAL A 98 9.08 6.10 21.19
N LEU A 99 9.20 5.12 20.31
CA LEU A 99 8.47 3.86 20.43
C LEU A 99 9.24 2.83 21.26
N SER A 100 8.50 1.94 21.93
CA SER A 100 9.04 0.84 22.74
C SER A 100 9.34 -0.38 21.89
N LEU A 101 10.57 -0.89 21.98
CA LEU A 101 10.96 -2.15 21.33
C LEU A 101 10.11 -3.32 21.82
N ASN A 102 9.90 -3.44 23.13
CA ASN A 102 9.16 -4.57 23.69
C ASN A 102 7.71 -4.61 23.18
N SER A 103 7.06 -3.45 23.11
CA SER A 103 5.70 -3.36 22.57
C SER A 103 5.64 -3.74 21.08
N LEU A 104 6.63 -3.31 20.29
CA LEU A 104 6.72 -3.70 18.87
C LEU A 104 7.00 -5.19 18.70
N MET A 105 7.86 -5.77 19.53
CA MET A 105 8.13 -7.21 19.53
C MET A 105 6.86 -8.01 19.81
N ASP A 106 6.17 -7.69 20.91
CA ASP A 106 4.95 -8.37 21.33
C ASP A 106 3.87 -8.32 20.24
N GLU A 107 3.66 -7.15 19.64
CA GLU A 107 2.67 -6.96 18.58
C GLU A 107 3.02 -7.74 17.30
N ASN A 108 4.28 -7.68 16.85
CA ASN A 108 4.72 -8.39 15.65
C ASN A 108 4.63 -9.91 15.81
N LEU A 109 5.09 -10.46 16.94
CA LEU A 109 4.99 -11.89 17.23
C LEU A 109 3.52 -12.35 17.30
N ALA A 110 2.66 -11.56 17.94
CA ALA A 110 1.23 -11.86 18.00
C ALA A 110 0.55 -11.84 16.62
N TYR A 111 0.94 -10.94 15.71
CA TYR A 111 0.45 -10.96 14.33
C TYR A 111 1.02 -12.11 13.52
N GLY A 112 2.30 -12.43 13.69
CA GLY A 112 2.96 -13.57 13.06
C GLY A 112 2.20 -14.87 13.31
N GLU A 113 1.88 -15.16 14.57
CA GLU A 113 1.13 -16.38 14.93
C GLU A 113 -0.29 -16.42 14.34
N LYS A 114 -0.97 -15.26 14.25
CA LYS A 114 -2.30 -15.19 13.60
C LYS A 114 -2.26 -15.41 12.10
N ILE A 115 -1.22 -14.92 11.43
CA ILE A 115 -1.08 -14.97 9.97
C ILE A 115 -0.50 -16.30 9.49
N LYS A 116 0.29 -16.98 10.32
CA LYS A 116 0.98 -18.24 10.03
C LYS A 116 0.15 -19.29 9.27
N PRO A 117 -1.13 -19.57 9.59
CA PRO A 117 -1.92 -20.57 8.86
C PRO A 117 -2.25 -20.18 7.40
N MET A 118 -2.15 -18.88 7.07
CA MET A 118 -2.43 -18.34 5.73
C MET A 118 -1.16 -18.24 4.87
N LEU A 119 0.02 -18.56 5.39
CA LEU A 119 1.26 -18.43 4.63
C LEU A 119 1.37 -19.49 3.55
N ALA A 120 1.81 -19.07 2.36
CA ALA A 120 2.12 -19.96 1.25
C ALA A 120 3.20 -19.35 0.34
N ASP A 121 3.93 -20.21 -0.38
CA ASP A 121 4.76 -19.77 -1.51
C ASP A 121 3.82 -19.38 -2.67
N ILE A 122 3.56 -18.08 -2.79
CA ILE A 122 2.65 -17.54 -3.79
C ILE A 122 3.17 -17.76 -5.21
N SER A 123 4.49 -17.69 -5.42
CA SER A 123 5.09 -17.91 -6.74
C SER A 123 4.89 -19.35 -7.22
N MET A 124 5.09 -20.32 -6.31
CA MET A 124 4.82 -21.72 -6.58
C MET A 124 3.32 -21.97 -6.79
N LEU A 125 2.46 -21.36 -5.97
CA LEU A 125 1.01 -21.49 -6.10
C LEU A 125 0.51 -21.02 -7.46
N ILE A 126 0.95 -19.85 -7.93
CA ILE A 126 0.62 -19.32 -9.25
C ILE A 126 1.09 -20.29 -10.34
N LYS A 127 2.33 -20.77 -10.24
CA LYS A 127 2.88 -21.73 -11.20
C LYS A 127 2.07 -23.03 -11.25
N THR A 128 1.66 -23.56 -10.10
CA THR A 128 0.80 -24.75 -10.02
C THR A 128 -0.55 -24.51 -10.67
N ILE A 129 -1.23 -23.40 -10.35
CA ILE A 129 -2.53 -23.05 -10.94
C ILE A 129 -2.41 -22.94 -12.48
N ASN A 130 -1.36 -22.29 -12.97
CA ASN A 130 -1.10 -22.18 -14.41
C ASN A 130 -0.86 -23.55 -15.06
N SER A 131 -0.12 -24.45 -14.40
CA SER A 131 0.13 -25.81 -14.92
C SER A 131 -1.11 -26.71 -14.97
N GLU A 132 -2.13 -26.38 -14.18
CA GLU A 132 -3.44 -27.03 -14.18
C GLU A 132 -4.41 -26.39 -15.20
N GLU A 133 -3.91 -25.53 -16.10
CA GLU A 133 -4.68 -24.78 -17.10
C GLU A 133 -5.81 -23.92 -16.49
N LYS A 134 -5.67 -23.54 -15.23
CA LYS A 134 -6.59 -22.65 -14.53
C LYS A 134 -6.18 -21.19 -14.71
N SER A 135 -7.15 -20.29 -14.58
CA SER A 135 -6.90 -18.85 -14.72
C SER A 135 -6.48 -18.22 -13.39
N VAL A 136 -5.50 -17.32 -13.46
CA VAL A 136 -5.11 -16.40 -12.37
C VAL A 136 -5.52 -14.99 -12.77
N LEU A 137 -6.23 -14.29 -11.89
CA LEU A 137 -6.55 -12.88 -12.04
C LEU A 137 -5.68 -12.07 -11.09
N PHE A 138 -4.91 -11.12 -11.64
CA PHE A 138 -4.16 -10.15 -10.86
C PHE A 138 -4.99 -8.89 -10.70
N GLU A 139 -5.31 -8.54 -9.45
CA GLU A 139 -5.98 -7.30 -9.11
C GLU A 139 -4.94 -6.20 -8.87
N GLY A 140 -4.96 -5.17 -9.71
CA GLY A 140 -4.05 -4.03 -9.61
C GLY A 140 -4.53 -2.96 -8.64
N ALA A 141 -3.58 -2.31 -7.98
CA ALA A 141 -3.76 -1.05 -7.27
C ALA A 141 -2.45 -0.24 -7.38
N GLN A 142 -2.46 1.08 -7.47
CA GLN A 142 -3.56 2.00 -7.76
C GLN A 142 -3.73 2.14 -9.29
N GLY A 143 -3.96 3.36 -9.80
CA GLY A 143 -4.02 3.64 -11.25
C GLY A 143 -2.67 3.98 -11.85
N ALA A 144 -2.52 3.83 -13.17
CA ALA A 144 -1.24 4.00 -13.87
C ALA A 144 -0.56 5.38 -13.65
N LEU A 145 -1.34 6.47 -13.53
CA LEU A 145 -0.79 7.82 -13.29
C LEU A 145 -0.29 8.02 -11.84
N LEU A 146 -0.49 7.05 -10.96
CA LEU A 146 0.06 7.01 -9.60
C LEU A 146 1.28 6.08 -9.50
N ASP A 147 1.73 5.48 -10.60
CA ASP A 147 2.94 4.65 -10.62
C ASP A 147 4.18 5.45 -10.21
N ILE A 148 5.05 4.86 -9.39
CA ILE A 148 6.25 5.53 -8.88
C ILE A 148 7.21 5.98 -9.99
N ASP A 149 7.26 5.27 -11.13
CA ASP A 149 8.18 5.56 -12.23
C ASP A 149 7.51 6.33 -13.36
N GLN A 150 6.26 5.98 -13.68
CA GLN A 150 5.55 6.49 -14.87
C GLN A 150 4.43 7.49 -14.55
N GLY A 151 4.16 7.72 -13.27
CA GLY A 151 3.10 8.62 -12.81
C GLY A 151 3.52 10.09 -12.72
N THR A 152 2.65 10.91 -12.13
CA THR A 152 2.88 12.35 -11.93
C THR A 152 3.82 12.63 -10.75
N TYR A 153 5.06 12.14 -10.79
CA TYR A 153 6.03 12.29 -9.72
C TYR A 153 6.25 13.79 -9.35
N PRO A 154 6.31 14.16 -8.06
CA PRO A 154 6.34 13.30 -6.87
C PRO A 154 4.97 12.87 -6.32
N PHE A 155 3.86 13.28 -6.95
CA PHE A 155 2.50 13.01 -6.50
C PHE A 155 2.00 11.64 -6.99
N VAL A 156 2.63 10.60 -6.48
CA VAL A 156 2.46 9.19 -6.86
C VAL A 156 2.48 8.31 -5.61
N THR A 157 2.08 7.04 -5.75
CA THR A 157 2.36 6.03 -4.71
C THR A 157 3.81 5.56 -4.81
N SER A 158 4.27 4.79 -3.83
CA SER A 158 5.65 4.27 -3.77
C SER A 158 5.83 2.90 -4.44
N SER A 159 4.87 2.48 -5.27
CA SER A 159 4.87 1.18 -5.94
C SER A 159 4.53 1.30 -7.42
N ASN A 160 4.90 0.27 -8.19
CA ASN A 160 4.47 0.15 -9.57
C ASN A 160 3.00 -0.29 -9.63
N CYS A 161 2.18 0.55 -10.23
CA CYS A 161 0.75 0.33 -10.44
C CYS A 161 0.46 -0.25 -11.84
N SER A 162 1.40 -0.11 -12.77
CA SER A 162 1.28 -0.67 -14.10
C SER A 162 1.46 -2.20 -14.10
N PRO A 163 1.12 -2.91 -15.20
CA PRO A 163 1.32 -4.36 -15.32
C PRO A 163 2.76 -4.82 -15.07
N SER A 164 3.76 -3.94 -15.16
CA SER A 164 5.15 -4.26 -14.83
C SER A 164 5.32 -4.73 -13.38
N GLY A 165 4.46 -4.28 -12.47
CA GLY A 165 4.47 -4.66 -11.06
C GLY A 165 4.06 -6.11 -10.80
N ILE A 166 3.35 -6.76 -11.74
CA ILE A 166 2.81 -8.12 -11.54
C ILE A 166 3.95 -9.12 -11.36
N ALA A 167 4.89 -9.18 -12.30
CA ALA A 167 5.98 -10.15 -12.28
C ALA A 167 6.82 -10.03 -11.00
N ALA A 168 7.25 -8.81 -10.68
CA ALA A 168 8.06 -8.54 -9.50
C ALA A 168 7.29 -8.73 -8.17
N GLY A 169 5.99 -8.43 -8.15
CA GLY A 169 5.16 -8.51 -6.94
C GLY A 169 4.65 -9.92 -6.63
N ALA A 170 4.30 -10.68 -7.67
CA ALA A 170 3.71 -12.02 -7.53
C ALA A 170 4.71 -13.17 -7.73
N GLY A 171 5.89 -12.88 -8.30
CA GLY A 171 6.93 -13.89 -8.54
C GLY A 171 6.65 -14.77 -9.76
N CYS A 172 6.01 -14.23 -10.79
CA CYS A 172 5.80 -14.90 -12.08
C CYS A 172 6.66 -14.28 -13.18
N GLY A 173 6.85 -15.00 -14.30
CA GLY A 173 7.56 -14.47 -15.45
C GLY A 173 6.73 -13.36 -16.14
N PRO A 174 7.38 -12.34 -16.74
CA PRO A 174 6.66 -11.30 -17.49
C PRO A 174 5.91 -11.88 -18.70
N LEU A 175 6.37 -13.00 -19.26
CA LEU A 175 5.72 -13.71 -20.36
C LEU A 175 4.54 -14.58 -19.92
N ASP A 176 4.35 -14.79 -18.61
CA ASP A 176 3.22 -15.55 -18.06
C ASP A 176 1.93 -14.70 -17.99
N VAL A 177 2.05 -13.37 -18.17
CA VAL A 177 0.92 -12.44 -18.16
C VAL A 177 0.33 -12.34 -19.56
N GLY A 178 -0.80 -13.03 -19.78
CA GLY A 178 -1.41 -13.13 -21.11
C GLY A 178 -2.20 -11.89 -21.55
N ASN A 179 -3.16 -11.45 -20.73
CA ASN A 179 -4.07 -10.34 -21.06
C ASN A 179 -4.01 -9.24 -20.00
N ILE A 180 -4.06 -7.99 -20.46
CA ILE A 180 -4.09 -6.80 -19.61
C ILE A 180 -5.38 -6.04 -19.91
N LEU A 181 -6.25 -5.90 -18.91
CA LEU A 181 -7.49 -5.13 -19.02
C LEU A 181 -7.27 -3.73 -18.43
N GLY A 182 -7.23 -2.71 -19.30
CA GLY A 182 -7.21 -1.32 -18.88
C GLY A 182 -8.60 -0.85 -18.45
N VAL A 183 -8.72 -0.44 -17.19
CA VAL A 183 -9.98 0.09 -16.64
C VAL A 183 -9.92 1.61 -16.61
N VAL A 184 -10.81 2.27 -17.34
CA VAL A 184 -10.93 3.72 -17.38
C VAL A 184 -12.33 4.15 -16.95
N LYS A 185 -12.42 5.25 -16.21
CA LYS A 185 -13.69 5.91 -15.90
C LYS A 185 -14.04 6.89 -17.03
N ALA A 186 -15.33 7.18 -17.21
CA ALA A 186 -15.81 8.16 -18.20
C ALA A 186 -15.37 9.61 -17.89
N TYR A 187 -14.87 9.85 -16.67
CA TYR A 187 -14.32 11.10 -16.19
C TYR A 187 -13.11 10.80 -15.30
N VAL A 188 -12.18 11.74 -15.18
CA VAL A 188 -10.97 11.55 -14.37
C VAL A 188 -11.21 12.10 -12.98
N THR A 189 -10.61 11.44 -11.99
CA THR A 189 -10.65 11.89 -10.62
C THR A 189 -9.33 11.65 -9.93
N ARG A 190 -8.92 12.57 -9.06
CA ARG A 190 -7.69 12.47 -8.29
C ARG A 190 -8.04 12.46 -6.79
N VAL A 191 -7.18 11.83 -6.00
CA VAL A 191 -7.22 11.87 -4.53
C VAL A 191 -5.86 12.34 -4.07
N GLY A 192 -5.83 13.32 -3.18
CA GLY A 192 -4.58 13.96 -2.75
C GLY A 192 -4.03 14.94 -3.78
N GLU A 193 -2.89 15.53 -3.46
CA GLU A 193 -2.33 16.64 -4.24
C GLU A 193 -1.79 16.17 -5.60
N GLY A 194 -1.51 17.14 -6.47
CA GLY A 194 -0.76 16.96 -7.71
C GLY A 194 -1.52 17.44 -8.95
N PRO A 195 -0.83 17.48 -10.11
CA PRO A 195 -1.41 18.08 -11.29
C PRO A 195 -2.61 17.29 -11.82
N MET A 196 -3.68 18.01 -12.14
CA MET A 196 -4.86 17.51 -12.83
C MET A 196 -5.27 18.49 -13.95
N PRO A 197 -4.67 18.39 -15.15
CA PRO A 197 -4.89 19.36 -16.24
C PRO A 197 -6.36 19.53 -16.68
N THR A 198 -7.19 18.51 -16.45
CA THR A 198 -8.60 18.50 -16.89
C THR A 198 -9.57 18.83 -15.76
N GLU A 199 -9.10 19.29 -14.61
CA GLU A 199 -9.93 19.59 -13.44
C GLU A 199 -11.04 20.63 -13.74
N ILE A 200 -12.24 20.41 -13.20
CA ILE A 200 -13.44 21.20 -13.43
C ILE A 200 -13.91 21.85 -12.12
N TYR A 201 -13.70 23.17 -12.00
CA TYR A 201 -13.99 23.95 -10.79
C TYR A 201 -15.39 24.62 -10.77
N ASN A 202 -16.35 24.13 -11.54
CA ASN A 202 -17.69 24.72 -11.62
C ASN A 202 -18.79 23.71 -11.23
N GLU A 203 -20.06 24.13 -11.32
CA GLU A 203 -21.23 23.31 -10.97
C GLU A 203 -21.26 21.94 -11.67
N LEU A 204 -20.65 21.80 -12.85
CA LEU A 204 -20.55 20.52 -13.54
C LEU A 204 -19.62 19.54 -12.79
N GLY A 205 -18.49 20.03 -12.27
CA GLY A 205 -17.56 19.23 -11.46
C GLY A 205 -18.24 18.71 -10.19
N GLU A 206 -18.96 19.59 -9.49
CA GLU A 206 -19.74 19.22 -8.30
C GLU A 206 -20.83 18.19 -8.62
N TYR A 207 -21.53 18.37 -9.74
CA TYR A 207 -22.56 17.44 -10.20
C TYR A 207 -21.98 16.04 -10.49
N ILE A 208 -20.84 15.96 -11.17
CA ILE A 208 -20.15 14.70 -11.47
C ILE A 208 -19.70 14.02 -10.17
N ALA A 209 -19.09 14.77 -9.25
CA ALA A 209 -18.66 14.24 -7.95
C ALA A 209 -19.83 13.61 -7.19
N LYS A 210 -20.93 14.36 -7.04
CA LYS A 210 -22.12 13.91 -6.32
C LYS A 210 -22.77 12.69 -6.97
N THR A 211 -22.93 12.70 -8.28
CA THR A 211 -23.59 11.61 -9.03
C THR A 211 -22.72 10.34 -9.09
N GLY A 212 -21.40 10.50 -9.07
CA GLY A 212 -20.43 9.41 -8.98
C GLY A 212 -20.37 8.70 -7.62
N GLY A 213 -21.27 9.03 -6.69
CA GLY A 213 -21.30 8.42 -5.35
C GLY A 213 -20.23 8.94 -4.41
N ARG A 214 -19.64 10.11 -4.69
CA ARG A 214 -18.67 10.74 -3.78
C ARG A 214 -19.44 11.52 -2.73
N SER A 215 -19.28 11.11 -1.47
CA SER A 215 -19.92 11.78 -0.34
C SER A 215 -19.27 13.14 -0.07
N ALA A 216 -19.99 14.05 0.58
CA ALA A 216 -19.45 15.34 1.03
C ALA A 216 -18.22 15.21 1.97
N GLN A 217 -17.98 14.02 2.51
CA GLN A 217 -16.79 13.71 3.30
C GLN A 217 -15.54 13.46 2.42
N LEU A 218 -15.71 13.01 1.16
CA LEU A 218 -14.65 12.93 0.14
C LEU A 218 -14.33 14.31 -0.49
N LEU A 219 -15.27 15.26 -0.44
CA LEU A 219 -15.00 16.66 -0.80
C LEU A 219 -14.12 17.37 0.25
N ALA A 220 -14.01 16.83 1.47
CA ALA A 220 -13.10 17.34 2.50
C ALA A 220 -11.66 16.82 2.33
N ASP A 221 -11.46 15.70 1.63
CA ASP A 221 -10.14 15.09 1.35
C ASP A 221 -9.52 15.59 0.03
N GLN A 222 -10.03 16.70 -0.54
CA GLN A 222 -9.60 17.27 -1.82
C GLN A 222 -9.56 16.23 -2.96
N GLU A 223 -10.67 15.54 -3.20
CA GLU A 223 -10.80 14.73 -4.42
C GLU A 223 -11.29 15.56 -5.61
N ASP A 224 -10.36 15.90 -6.49
CA ASP A 224 -10.62 16.70 -7.68
C ASP A 224 -11.25 15.88 -8.82
N VAL A 225 -12.15 16.51 -9.59
CA VAL A 225 -12.86 15.90 -10.72
C VAL A 225 -12.53 16.64 -12.00
N GLY A 226 -12.28 15.90 -13.08
CA GLY A 226 -11.92 16.47 -14.36
C GLY A 226 -12.54 15.78 -15.57
N GLY A 227 -12.51 16.48 -16.70
CA GLY A 227 -12.98 16.00 -18.00
C GLY A 227 -12.12 14.85 -18.55
N LEU A 228 -12.60 14.24 -19.63
CA LEU A 228 -11.88 13.18 -20.35
C LEU A 228 -10.45 13.64 -20.68
N MET A 229 -9.47 12.98 -20.07
CA MET A 229 -8.10 12.96 -20.59
C MET A 229 -8.15 12.02 -21.79
N GLN A 230 -7.96 12.56 -23.00
CA GLN A 230 -7.69 11.72 -24.16
C GLN A 230 -6.36 11.02 -23.92
N PHE A 231 -6.39 9.69 -23.85
CA PHE A 231 -5.24 8.83 -24.11
C PHE A 231 -5.28 8.43 -25.58
#